data_AF-A0A961MQL4-F1
#
_entry.id   AF-A0A961MQL4-F1
#
_cell.length_a   1.000
_cell.length_b   1.000
_cell.length_c   1.000
_cell.angle_alpha   90.00
_cell.angle_beta   90.00
_cell.angle_gamma   90.00
#
_symmetry.space_group_name_H-M   'P 1'
#
loop_
_entity.id
_entity.type
_entity.pdbx_description
1 polymer ?
#
loop_
_entity_poly.entity_id
_entity_poly.type
_entity_poly.pdbx_seq_one_letter_code
_entity_poly.pdbx_strand_id
1 'polypeptide(L)'
;LLADRPEARNLLTIYAALAEQPPETVLEEFAGAPFSVFKPALAELAVARLGPITARMTELMADPAEIDRILGDGADRAAAIAEPILARSYEIVGLVRSRQI
;
A
#
# COMPACT_ATOMS: atom_id res chain seq x y z
N LEU A 1 -2.88 -18.84 -23.87
CA LEU A 1 -4.33 -18.51 -23.91
C LEU A 1 -4.64 -17.02 -23.79
N LEU A 2 -3.85 -16.21 -23.06
CA LEU A 2 -4.13 -14.77 -22.87
C LEU A 2 -3.16 -13.79 -23.57
N ALA A 3 -2.18 -14.29 -24.33
CA ALA A 3 -1.14 -13.45 -24.95
C ALA A 3 -1.71 -12.39 -25.90
N ASP A 4 -2.75 -12.75 -26.66
CA ASP A 4 -3.41 -11.87 -27.64
C ASP A 4 -4.61 -11.10 -27.05
N ARG A 5 -4.85 -11.19 -25.74
CA ARG A 5 -5.98 -10.58 -25.03
C ARG A 5 -5.51 -9.80 -23.81
N PRO A 6 -4.82 -8.66 -24.01
CA PRO A 6 -4.22 -7.89 -22.92
C PRO A 6 -5.25 -7.38 -21.92
N GLU A 7 -6.48 -7.08 -22.37
CA GLU A 7 -7.58 -6.64 -21.51
C GLU A 7 -8.04 -7.76 -20.57
N ALA A 8 -8.15 -8.99 -21.09
CA ALA A 8 -8.53 -10.17 -20.32
C ALA A 8 -7.48 -10.49 -19.26
N ARG A 9 -6.20 -10.45 -19.67
CA ARG A 9 -5.07 -10.68 -18.79
C ARG A 9 -5.03 -9.65 -17.65
N ASN A 10 -5.22 -8.37 -17.95
CA ASN A 10 -5.20 -7.32 -16.94
C ASN A 10 -6.31 -7.53 -15.89
N LEU A 11 -7.54 -7.77 -16.33
CA LEU A 11 -8.67 -7.99 -15.41
C LEU A 11 -8.47 -9.23 -14.53
N LEU A 12 -7.93 -10.31 -15.11
CA LEU A 12 -7.61 -11.54 -14.39
C LEU A 12 -6.49 -11.33 -13.37
N THR A 13 -5.43 -10.60 -13.74
CA THR A 13 -4.34 -10.26 -12.81
C THR A 13 -4.83 -9.41 -11.64
N ILE A 14 -5.70 -8.41 -11.89
CA ILE A 14 -6.28 -7.59 -10.82
C ILE A 14 -7.14 -8.46 -9.89
N TYR A 15 -7.98 -9.33 -10.44
CA TYR A 15 -8.79 -10.25 -9.63
C TYR A 15 -7.91 -11.15 -8.77
N ALA A 16 -6.90 -11.80 -9.37
CA ALA A 16 -5.98 -12.68 -8.68
C ALA A 16 -5.25 -11.97 -7.52
N ALA A 17 -4.79 -10.74 -7.76
CA ALA A 17 -4.14 -9.92 -6.73
C ALA A 17 -5.10 -9.58 -5.57
N LEU A 18 -6.35 -9.22 -5.87
CA LEU A 18 -7.37 -8.92 -4.84
C LEU A 18 -7.85 -10.18 -4.11
N ALA A 19 -7.87 -11.32 -4.78
CA ALA A 19 -8.27 -12.61 -4.22
C ALA A 19 -7.13 -13.27 -3.42
N GLU A 20 -5.89 -12.79 -3.55
CA GLU A 20 -4.67 -13.41 -3.03
C GLU A 20 -4.49 -14.85 -3.53
N GLN A 21 -4.76 -15.06 -4.81
CA GLN A 21 -4.68 -16.35 -5.48
C GLN A 21 -3.76 -16.30 -6.71
N PRO A 22 -3.16 -17.43 -7.10
CA PRO A 22 -2.43 -17.51 -8.37
C PRO A 22 -3.36 -17.20 -9.56
N PRO A 23 -2.88 -16.48 -10.58
CA PRO A 23 -3.65 -16.21 -11.80
C PRO A 23 -4.19 -17.48 -12.48
N GLU A 24 -3.48 -18.60 -12.37
CA GLU A 24 -3.86 -19.89 -12.93
C GLU A 24 -5.16 -20.41 -12.30
N THR A 25 -5.31 -20.28 -10.98
CA THR A 25 -6.52 -20.69 -10.25
C THR A 25 -7.73 -19.88 -10.69
N VAL A 26 -7.56 -18.57 -10.86
CA VAL A 26 -8.63 -17.68 -11.36
C VAL A 26 -8.97 -18.00 -12.81
N LEU A 27 -7.98 -18.36 -13.62
CA LEU A 27 -8.20 -18.76 -15.01
C LEU A 27 -9.00 -20.05 -15.11
N GLU A 28 -8.74 -21.01 -14.22
CA GLU A 28 -9.50 -22.26 -14.11
C GLU A 28 -10.95 -22.01 -13.65
N GLU A 29 -11.13 -21.18 -12.63
CA GLU A 29 -12.46 -20.83 -12.07
C GLU A 29 -13.36 -20.16 -13.11
N PHE A 30 -12.80 -19.24 -13.89
CA PHE A 30 -13.55 -18.47 -14.90
C PHE A 30 -13.33 -18.97 -16.33
N ALA A 31 -12.79 -20.18 -16.50
CA ALA A 31 -12.55 -20.77 -17.81
C ALA A 31 -13.86 -20.87 -18.61
N GLY A 32 -13.90 -20.24 -19.79
CA GLY A 32 -15.09 -20.24 -20.65
C GLY A 32 -16.23 -19.31 -20.20
N ALA A 33 -16.11 -18.62 -19.06
CA ALA A 33 -17.10 -17.66 -18.61
C ALA A 33 -17.07 -16.38 -19.47
N PRO A 34 -18.24 -15.77 -19.78
CA PRO A 34 -18.27 -14.48 -20.46
C PRO A 34 -17.88 -13.35 -19.51
N PHE A 35 -17.36 -12.25 -20.06
CA PHE A 35 -16.99 -11.07 -19.25
C PHE A 35 -18.17 -10.43 -18.51
N SER A 36 -19.40 -10.65 -18.96
CA SER A 36 -20.60 -10.21 -18.24
C SER A 36 -20.75 -10.87 -16.87
N VAL A 37 -20.14 -12.05 -16.66
CA VAL A 37 -20.08 -12.74 -15.36
C VAL A 37 -18.84 -12.33 -14.58
N PHE A 38 -17.68 -12.25 -15.26
CA PHE A 38 -16.41 -11.93 -14.61
C PHE A 38 -16.35 -10.49 -14.06
N LYS A 39 -16.83 -9.49 -14.81
CA LYS A 39 -16.71 -8.08 -14.41
C LYS A 39 -17.49 -7.75 -13.12
N PRO A 40 -18.74 -8.22 -12.92
CA PRO A 40 -19.42 -8.09 -11.64
C PRO A 40 -18.66 -8.75 -10.49
N ALA A 41 -18.18 -9.98 -10.67
CA ALA A 41 -17.41 -10.68 -9.63
C ALA A 41 -16.15 -9.92 -9.22
N LEU A 42 -15.41 -9.37 -10.20
CA LEU A 42 -14.26 -8.50 -9.93
C LEU A 42 -14.67 -7.22 -9.19
N ALA A 43 -15.78 -6.58 -9.57
CA ALA A 43 -16.23 -5.36 -8.92
C ALA A 43 -16.63 -5.61 -7.45
N GLU A 44 -17.38 -6.68 -7.19
CA GLU A 44 -17.77 -7.08 -5.83
C GLU A 44 -16.54 -7.39 -4.97
N LEU A 45 -15.58 -8.15 -5.49
CA LEU A 45 -14.33 -8.44 -4.81
C LEU A 45 -13.54 -7.16 -4.52
N ALA A 46 -13.43 -6.25 -5.49
CA ALA A 46 -12.74 -4.98 -5.32
C ALA A 46 -13.39 -4.12 -4.22
N VAL A 47 -14.72 -4.04 -4.17
CA VAL A 47 -15.44 -3.33 -3.11
C VAL A 47 -15.19 -3.98 -1.75
N ALA A 48 -15.26 -5.31 -1.66
CA ALA A 48 -15.05 -6.03 -0.41
C ALA A 48 -13.62 -5.82 0.14
N ARG A 49 -12.61 -5.75 -0.74
CA ARG A 49 -11.21 -5.57 -0.35
C ARG A 49 -10.83 -4.12 -0.08
N LEU A 50 -11.27 -3.19 -0.92
CA LEU A 50 -10.87 -1.77 -0.83
C LEU A 50 -11.77 -0.97 0.12
N GLY A 51 -13.03 -1.37 0.31
CA GLY A 51 -13.99 -0.70 1.20
C GLY A 51 -13.45 -0.47 2.62
N PRO A 52 -12.89 -1.49 3.30
CA PRO A 52 -12.29 -1.32 4.62
C PRO A 52 -11.12 -0.32 4.64
N ILE A 53 -10.32 -0.25 3.58
CA ILE A 53 -9.20 0.68 3.48
C ILE A 53 -9.72 2.12 3.40
N THR A 54 -10.72 2.37 2.54
CA THR A 54 -11.35 3.69 2.41
C THR A 54 -12.07 4.10 3.69
N ALA A 55 -12.75 3.17 4.37
CA ALA A 55 -13.37 3.44 5.66
C ALA A 55 -12.32 3.86 6.69
N ARG A 56 -11.21 3.11 6.81
CA ARG A 56 -10.13 3.44 7.75
C ARG A 56 -9.46 4.78 7.42
N MET A 57 -9.25 5.06 6.14
CA MET A 57 -8.73 6.35 5.69
C MET A 57 -9.66 7.49 6.11
N THR A 58 -10.97 7.31 5.95
CA THR A 58 -11.98 8.31 6.34
C THR A 58 -11.98 8.55 7.85
N GLU A 59 -11.91 7.48 8.66
CA GLU A 59 -11.80 7.59 10.11
C GLU A 59 -10.56 8.38 10.54
N LEU A 60 -9.40 8.10 9.94
CA LEU A 60 -8.16 8.82 10.25
C LEU A 60 -8.24 10.28 9.85
N MET A 61 -8.77 10.58 8.65
CA MET A 61 -8.93 11.96 8.19
C MET A 61 -9.92 12.77 9.03
N ALA A 62 -10.85 12.11 9.72
CA ALA A 62 -11.80 12.75 10.63
C ALA A 62 -11.15 13.18 11.97
N ASP A 63 -9.95 12.68 12.29
CA ASP A 63 -9.16 13.06 13.47
C ASP A 63 -7.74 13.50 13.09
N PRO A 64 -7.57 14.74 12.59
CA PRO A 64 -6.25 15.29 12.28
C PRO A 64 -5.31 15.34 13.49
N ALA A 65 -5.84 15.51 14.71
CA ALA A 65 -5.02 15.56 15.91
C ALA A 65 -4.35 14.21 16.18
N GLU A 66 -5.07 13.10 15.96
CA GLU A 66 -4.47 11.77 16.03
C GLU A 66 -3.38 11.56 14.96
N ILE A 67 -3.59 12.06 13.74
CA ILE A 67 -2.56 12.02 12.70
C ILE A 67 -1.29 12.76 13.17
N ASP A 68 -1.44 13.96 13.72
CA ASP A 68 -0.31 14.73 14.23
C ASP A 68 0.42 14.01 15.37
N ARG A 69 -0.29 13.31 16.27
CA ARG A 69 0.34 12.48 17.32
C ARG A 69 1.15 11.34 16.74
N ILE A 70 0.60 10.61 15.77
CA ILE A 70 1.30 9.49 15.10
C ILE A 70 2.55 10.00 14.37
N LEU A 71 2.43 11.14 13.67
CA LEU A 71 3.56 11.76 12.98
C LEU A 71 4.63 12.25 13.96
N GLY A 72 4.23 12.81 15.11
CA GLY A 72 5.13 13.22 16.18
C GLY A 72 5.94 12.05 16.75
N ASP A 73 5.27 10.96 17.16
CA ASP A 73 5.95 9.74 17.63
C ASP A 73 6.90 9.16 16.58
N GLY A 74 6.46 9.13 15.31
CA GLY A 74 7.29 8.71 14.19
C GLY A 74 8.55 9.56 14.01
N ALA A 75 8.42 10.88 14.17
CA ALA A 75 9.53 11.82 14.09
C ALA A 75 10.52 11.62 15.24
N ASP A 76 10.05 11.47 16.47
CA ASP A 76 10.91 11.24 17.64
C ASP A 76 11.72 9.94 17.50
N ARG A 77 11.06 8.86 17.06
CA ARG A 77 11.73 7.58 16.78
C ARG A 77 12.76 7.70 15.65
N ALA A 78 12.44 8.44 14.59
CA ALA A 78 13.38 8.67 13.49
C ALA A 78 14.58 9.50 13.95
N ALA A 79 14.36 10.54 14.76
CA ALA A 79 15.39 11.40 15.32
C ALA A 79 16.35 10.59 16.21
N ALA A 80 15.82 9.74 17.10
CA ALA A 80 16.63 8.88 17.97
C ALA A 80 17.63 7.99 17.20
N ILE A 81 17.30 7.61 15.95
CA ILE A 81 18.19 6.84 15.07
C ILE A 81 19.14 7.76 14.31
N ALA A 82 18.62 8.86 13.74
CA ALA A 82 19.36 9.73 12.83
C ALA A 82 20.36 10.64 13.54
N GLU A 83 20.01 11.18 14.71
CA GLU A 83 20.82 12.13 15.47
C GLU A 83 22.23 11.64 15.81
N PRO A 84 22.43 10.42 16.36
CA PRO A 84 23.78 9.94 16.68
C PRO A 84 24.61 9.68 15.43
N ILE A 85 23.99 9.21 14.34
CA ILE A 85 24.67 9.00 13.05
C ILE A 85 25.15 10.35 12.51
N LEU A 86 24.25 11.33 12.49
CA LEU A 86 24.55 12.68 12.02
C LEU A 86 25.62 13.33 12.91
N ALA A 87 25.62 13.08 14.22
CA ALA A 87 26.62 13.63 15.14
C ALA A 87 28.02 13.10 14.80
N ARG A 88 28.13 11.78 14.65
CA ARG A 88 29.37 11.13 14.21
C ARG A 88 29.84 11.62 12.84
N SER A 89 28.94 11.82 11.88
CA SER A 89 29.29 12.37 10.57
C SER A 89 29.86 13.78 10.69
N TYR A 90 29.27 14.66 11.50
CA TYR A 90 29.80 16.00 11.72
C TYR A 90 31.18 16.00 12.40
N GLU A 91 31.38 15.12 13.40
CA GLU A 91 32.68 14.94 14.06
C GLU A 91 33.76 14.53 13.07
N ILE A 92 33.48 13.55 12.19
CA ILE A 92 34.42 13.06 11.17
C ILE A 92 34.82 14.16 10.19
N VAL A 93 33.86 15.00 9.77
CA VAL A 93 34.12 16.09 8.82
C VAL A 93 34.75 17.32 9.50
N GLY A 94 34.71 17.40 10.83
CA GLY A 94 35.27 18.51 11.61
C GLY A 94 34.35 19.73 11.69
N LEU A 95 33.03 19.54 11.53
CA LEU A 95 32.04 20.62 11.60
C LEU A 95 31.52 20.77 13.04
N VAL A 96 31.56 22.00 13.57
CA VAL A 96 31.02 22.33 14.90
C VAL A 96 29.52 22.59 14.78
N ARG A 97 28.70 21.92 15.60
CA ARG A 97 27.25 22.16 15.66
C ARG A 97 26.95 23.50 16.33
N SER A 98 26.02 24.27 15.76
CA SER A 98 25.55 25.56 16.31
C SER A 98 24.57 25.41 17.49
N ARG A 99 24.07 24.19 17.77
CA ARG A 99 23.24 23.88 18.94
C ARG A 99 23.46 22.41 19.35
N GLN A 100 23.73 22.16 20.63
CA GLN A 100 23.66 20.81 21.20
C GLN A 100 22.19 20.52 21.48
N ILE A 101 21.68 19.42 20.94
CA ILE A 101 20.33 18.89 21.20
C ILE A 101 20.41 18.07 22.47
#